data_AF-A0A1Q5R902-F1
#
_entry.id   AF-A0A1Q5R902-F1
#
_cell.length_a   1.000
_cell.length_b   1.000
_cell.length_c   1.000
_cell.angle_alpha   90.00
_cell.angle_beta   90.00
_cell.angle_gamma   90.00
#
_symmetry.space_group_name_H-M   'P 1'
#
loop_
_entity.id
_entity.type
_entity.pdbx_description
1 polymer ?
#
loop_
_entity_poly.entity_id
_entity_poly.type
_entity_poly.pdbx_seq_one_letter_code
_entity_poly.pdbx_strand_id
1 'polypeptide(L)'
;MRLDYNRIAPAGVKALGGVYGYVLQSNLPATLITLVYLRISQINNCAYCLDMHTRDLLKSGVKIEKLALLQAWAEAGDLFDERERAALAWAETVTRVADTGVPDQAYEAARAVFDERELVDLTIAISLMNAYNRMAISFRNTPQAAIGLAA
;
A
#
# COMPACT_ATOMS: atom_id res chain seq x y z
N MET A 1 -3.02 21.26 2.03
CA MET A 1 -3.97 20.74 1.02
C MET A 1 -4.24 21.77 -0.06
N ARG A 2 -4.23 21.35 -1.34
CA ARG A 2 -4.52 22.17 -2.54
C ARG A 2 -6.01 22.20 -2.86
N LEU A 3 -6.67 21.03 -2.88
CA LEU A 3 -8.11 20.88 -3.10
C LEU A 3 -8.66 19.83 -2.14
N ASP A 4 -9.83 20.11 -1.58
CA ASP A 4 -10.60 19.12 -0.83
C ASP A 4 -11.46 18.28 -1.79
N TYR A 5 -10.87 17.23 -2.34
CA TYR A 5 -11.54 16.35 -3.29
C TYR A 5 -12.66 15.51 -2.64
N ASN A 6 -12.68 15.35 -1.32
CA ASN A 6 -13.77 14.69 -0.60
C ASN A 6 -15.04 15.54 -0.66
N ARG A 7 -14.89 16.86 -0.55
CA ARG A 7 -16.00 17.82 -0.67
C ARG A 7 -16.41 18.06 -2.12
N ILE A 8 -15.45 18.13 -3.05
CA ILE A 8 -15.69 18.48 -4.46
C ILE A 8 -16.30 17.31 -5.24
N ALA A 9 -15.82 16.09 -5.02
CA ALA A 9 -16.25 14.90 -5.76
C ALA A 9 -16.59 13.72 -4.84
N PRO A 10 -17.56 13.88 -3.92
CA PRO A 10 -17.86 12.88 -2.88
C PRO A 10 -18.25 11.52 -3.46
N ALA A 11 -18.98 11.50 -4.59
CA ALA A 11 -19.34 10.25 -5.26
C ALA A 11 -18.12 9.49 -5.81
N GLY A 12 -17.13 10.22 -6.35
CA GLY A 12 -15.88 9.63 -6.85
C GLY A 12 -15.03 9.05 -5.72
N VAL A 13 -14.91 9.76 -4.61
CA VAL A 13 -14.23 9.23 -3.41
C VAL A 13 -14.96 8.02 -2.84
N LYS A 14 -16.30 8.06 -2.79
CA LYS A 14 -17.12 6.93 -2.35
C LYS A 14 -16.89 5.68 -3.21
N ALA A 15 -16.70 5.84 -4.52
CA ALA A 15 -16.38 4.71 -5.40
C ALA A 15 -15.05 4.04 -5.02
N LEU A 16 -13.99 4.82 -4.78
CA LEU A 16 -12.71 4.30 -4.27
C LEU A 16 -12.89 3.62 -2.90
N GLY A 17 -13.69 4.21 -2.02
CA GLY A 17 -14.05 3.63 -0.73
C GLY A 17 -14.80 2.30 -0.85
N GLY A 18 -15.58 2.10 -1.91
CA GLY A 18 -16.21 0.82 -2.23
C GLY A 18 -15.19 -0.27 -2.55
N VAL A 19 -14.16 0.06 -3.34
CA VAL A 19 -13.04 -0.86 -3.62
C VAL A 19 -12.27 -1.17 -2.33
N TYR A 20 -12.05 -0.17 -1.47
CA TYR A 20 -11.43 -0.38 -0.16
C TYR A 20 -12.25 -1.35 0.71
N GLY A 21 -13.57 -1.14 0.78
CA GLY A 21 -14.49 -2.01 1.50
C GLY A 21 -14.48 -3.46 0.98
N TYR A 22 -14.38 -3.65 -0.33
CA TYR A 22 -14.17 -4.96 -0.95
C TYR A 22 -12.85 -5.60 -0.49
N VAL A 23 -11.72 -4.86 -0.54
CA VAL A 23 -10.42 -5.39 -0.14
C VAL A 23 -10.41 -5.81 1.33
N LEU A 24 -11.09 -5.06 2.21
CA LEU A 24 -11.26 -5.43 3.63
C LEU A 24 -12.06 -6.72 3.86
N GLN A 25 -12.84 -7.17 2.87
CA GLN A 25 -13.61 -8.41 2.92
C GLN A 25 -12.88 -9.58 2.21
N SER A 26 -11.69 -9.34 1.65
CA SER A 26 -10.87 -10.41 1.07
C SER A 26 -10.31 -11.34 2.14
N ASN A 27 -9.83 -12.51 1.73
CA ASN A 27 -9.17 -13.48 2.62
C ASN A 27 -7.73 -13.11 2.96
N LEU A 28 -7.22 -11.96 2.46
CA LEU A 28 -5.87 -11.51 2.76
C LEU A 28 -5.81 -10.93 4.18
N PRO A 29 -4.76 -11.24 4.96
CA PRO A 29 -4.57 -10.66 6.28
C PRO A 29 -4.53 -9.12 6.22
N ALA A 30 -5.29 -8.44 7.09
CA ALA A 30 -5.33 -6.97 7.12
C ALA A 30 -3.94 -6.34 7.33
N THR A 31 -3.10 -6.96 8.17
CA THR A 31 -1.72 -6.52 8.40
C THR A 31 -0.88 -6.62 7.12
N LEU A 32 -1.04 -7.68 6.32
CA LEU A 32 -0.34 -7.85 5.04
C LEU A 32 -0.73 -6.75 4.04
N ILE A 33 -2.04 -6.48 3.90
CA ILE A 33 -2.54 -5.41 3.04
C ILE A 33 -1.97 -4.06 3.47
N THR A 34 -1.98 -3.77 4.77
CA THR A 34 -1.49 -2.48 5.31
C THR A 34 0.03 -2.35 5.14
N LEU A 35 0.78 -3.45 5.24
CA LEU A 35 2.22 -3.49 4.98
C LEU A 35 2.53 -3.19 3.50
N VAL A 36 1.77 -3.80 2.59
CA VAL A 36 1.84 -3.52 1.14
C VAL A 36 1.51 -2.06 0.86
N TYR A 37 0.48 -1.51 1.48
CA TYR A 37 0.09 -0.11 1.35
C TYR A 37 1.19 0.86 1.78
N LEU A 38 1.86 0.57 2.90
CA LEU A 38 3.01 1.35 3.36
C LEU A 38 4.15 1.27 2.34
N ARG A 39 4.48 0.07 1.81
CA ARG A 39 5.56 -0.10 0.84
C ARG A 39 5.30 0.66 -0.47
N ILE A 40 4.09 0.56 -1.02
CA ILE A 40 3.68 1.31 -2.22
C ILE A 40 3.80 2.81 -1.96
N SER A 41 3.38 3.27 -0.78
CA SER A 41 3.46 4.68 -0.39
C SER A 41 4.90 5.19 -0.23
N GLN A 42 5.85 4.32 0.16
CA GLN A 42 7.29 4.63 0.16
C GLN A 42 7.80 4.82 -1.27
N ILE A 43 7.43 3.93 -2.19
CA ILE A 43 7.83 4.00 -3.60
C ILE A 43 7.30 5.28 -4.26
N ASN A 44 6.02 5.58 -4.03
CA ASN A 44 5.36 6.77 -4.59
C ASN A 44 5.66 8.07 -3.82
N ASN A 45 6.40 8.00 -2.70
CA ASN A 45 6.73 9.12 -1.83
C ASN A 45 5.49 9.90 -1.32
N CYS A 46 4.44 9.18 -0.90
CA CYS A 46 3.21 9.78 -0.41
C CYS A 46 3.24 9.99 1.12
N ALA A 47 3.77 11.13 1.59
CA ALA A 47 3.91 11.43 3.02
C ALA A 47 2.63 11.23 3.86
N TYR A 48 1.46 11.59 3.30
CA TYR A 48 0.17 11.40 3.98
C TYR A 48 -0.13 9.91 4.24
N CYS A 49 0.05 9.07 3.22
CA CYS A 49 -0.18 7.64 3.32
C CYS A 49 0.89 6.94 4.16
N LEU A 50 2.15 7.42 4.12
CA LEU A 50 3.21 6.92 4.99
C LEU A 50 2.85 7.08 6.47
N ASP A 51 2.45 8.28 6.89
CA ASP A 51 2.04 8.53 8.27
C ASP A 51 0.82 7.70 8.68
N MET A 52 -0.20 7.65 7.82
CA MET A 52 -1.42 6.88 8.09
C MET A 52 -1.15 5.39 8.29
N HIS A 53 -0.51 4.73 7.32
CA HIS A 53 -0.29 3.29 7.38
C HIS A 53 0.75 2.89 8.43
N THR A 54 1.76 3.74 8.71
CA THR A 54 2.69 3.51 9.82
C THR A 54 1.95 3.50 11.16
N ARG A 55 1.05 4.46 11.39
CA ARG A 55 0.24 4.50 12.62
C ARG A 55 -0.69 3.30 12.74
N ASP A 56 -1.30 2.87 11.64
CA ASP A 56 -2.21 1.72 11.65
C ASP A 56 -1.47 0.41 11.94
N LEU A 57 -0.28 0.20 11.36
CA LEU A 57 0.56 -0.97 11.64
C LEU A 57 1.07 -0.99 13.10
N LEU A 58 1.47 0.17 13.64
CA LEU A 58 1.85 0.26 15.05
C LEU A 58 0.69 -0.09 15.98
N LYS A 59 -0.53 0.39 15.67
CA LYS A 59 -1.74 0.04 16.43
C LYS A 59 -2.08 -1.45 16.33
N SER A 60 -1.79 -2.10 15.21
CA SER A 60 -1.96 -3.55 15.04
C SER A 60 -0.84 -4.38 15.65
N GLY A 61 0.11 -3.76 16.37
CA GLY A 61 1.17 -4.46 17.10
C GLY A 61 2.43 -4.79 16.27
N VAL A 62 2.53 -4.28 15.04
CA VAL A 62 3.74 -4.46 14.22
C VAL A 62 4.89 -3.68 14.84
N LYS A 63 6.03 -4.34 14.97
CA LYS A 63 7.23 -3.80 15.62
C LYS A 63 7.92 -2.74 14.75
N ILE A 64 8.51 -1.72 15.39
CA ILE A 64 9.12 -0.59 14.70
C ILE A 64 10.30 -1.03 13.82
N GLU A 65 11.02 -2.08 14.22
CA GLU A 65 12.13 -2.68 13.50
C GLU A 65 11.68 -3.20 12.12
N LYS A 66 10.50 -3.84 12.05
CA LYS A 66 9.90 -4.29 10.79
C LYS A 66 9.50 -3.12 9.89
N LEU A 67 8.94 -2.06 10.47
CA LEU A 67 8.57 -0.86 9.72
C LEU A 67 9.79 -0.11 9.17
N ALA A 68 10.85 0.00 9.98
CA ALA A 68 12.11 0.64 9.60
C ALA A 68 12.80 -0.08 8.43
N LEU A 69 12.75 -1.42 8.44
CA LEU A 69 13.39 -2.27 7.43
C LEU A 69 12.49 -2.59 6.23
N LEU A 70 11.22 -2.16 6.21
CA LEU A 70 10.29 -2.45 5.12
C LEU A 70 10.79 -2.00 3.74
N GLN A 71 11.49 -0.87 3.66
CA GLN A 71 12.06 -0.39 2.39
C GLN A 71 13.21 -1.27 1.86
N ALA A 72 13.81 -2.06 2.75
CA ALA A 72 14.92 -2.98 2.50
C ALA A 72 14.54 -4.43 2.85
N TRP A 73 13.25 -4.77 2.71
CA TRP A 73 12.68 -6.04 3.16
C TRP A 73 13.42 -7.28 2.62
N ALA A 74 13.97 -7.18 1.40
CA ALA A 74 14.68 -8.28 0.75
C ALA A 74 15.91 -8.74 1.56
N GLU A 75 16.59 -7.80 2.23
CA GLU A 75 17.81 -7.99 3.02
C GLU A 75 17.54 -8.22 4.52
N ALA A 76 16.28 -8.12 4.96
CA ALA A 76 15.90 -8.14 6.37
C ALA A 76 15.74 -9.56 6.95
N GLY A 77 16.30 -10.57 6.30
CA GLY A 77 16.23 -11.98 6.73
C GLY A 77 14.79 -12.47 6.97
N ASP A 78 14.59 -13.18 8.07
CA ASP A 78 13.31 -13.78 8.47
C ASP A 78 12.33 -12.81 9.13
N LEU A 79 12.63 -11.50 9.12
CA LEU A 79 11.70 -10.48 9.64
C LEU A 79 10.42 -10.38 8.79
N PHE A 80 10.49 -10.81 7.54
CA PHE A 80 9.38 -10.93 6.61
C PHE A 80 9.22 -12.39 6.20
N ASP A 81 8.03 -12.94 6.38
CA ASP A 81 7.75 -14.32 5.97
C ASP A 81 7.63 -14.46 4.44
N GLU A 82 7.55 -15.70 3.94
CA GLU A 82 7.45 -15.98 2.50
C GLU A 82 6.28 -15.25 1.84
N ARG A 83 5.13 -15.18 2.52
CA ARG A 83 3.92 -14.56 2.00
C ARG A 83 4.03 -13.05 1.93
N GLU A 84 4.61 -12.42 2.95
CA GLU A 84 4.94 -11.00 2.95
C GLU A 84 5.96 -10.65 1.87
N ARG A 85 7.04 -11.44 1.74
CA ARG A 85 8.06 -11.23 0.70
C ARG A 85 7.46 -11.31 -0.70
N ALA A 86 6.61 -12.30 -0.96
CA ALA A 86 5.92 -12.44 -2.25
C ALA A 86 4.96 -11.26 -2.51
N ALA A 87 4.20 -10.82 -1.52
CA ALA A 87 3.30 -9.68 -1.66
C ALA A 87 4.07 -8.37 -1.90
N LEU A 88 5.18 -8.15 -1.19
CA LEU A 88 6.02 -6.97 -1.35
C LEU A 88 6.68 -6.95 -2.72
N ALA A 89 7.26 -8.06 -3.17
CA ALA A 89 7.84 -8.18 -4.51
C ALA A 89 6.82 -7.90 -5.63
N TRP A 90 5.62 -8.48 -5.49
CA TRP A 90 4.52 -8.23 -6.43
C TRP A 90 4.09 -6.76 -6.42
N ALA A 91 3.92 -6.17 -5.23
CA ALA A 91 3.55 -4.77 -5.06
C ALA A 91 4.59 -3.81 -5.65
N GLU A 92 5.89 -4.07 -5.47
CA GLU A 92 6.97 -3.27 -6.06
C GLU A 92 6.94 -3.33 -7.58
N THR A 93 6.72 -4.52 -8.14
CA THR A 93 6.68 -4.77 -9.58
C THR A 93 5.50 -4.06 -10.23
N VAL A 94 4.29 -4.27 -9.69
CA VAL A 94 3.05 -3.69 -10.22
C VAL A 94 2.98 -2.17 -10.01
N THR A 95 3.52 -1.65 -8.90
CA THR A 95 3.58 -0.20 -8.67
C THR A 95 4.44 0.50 -9.72
N ARG A 96 5.52 -0.15 -10.18
CA ARG A 96 6.42 0.35 -11.23
C ARG A 96 6.10 -0.25 -12.61
N VAL A 97 4.85 -0.58 -12.89
CA VAL A 97 4.41 -1.24 -14.14
C VAL A 97 4.95 -0.58 -15.42
N ALA A 98 5.11 0.75 -15.44
CA ALA A 98 5.67 1.46 -16.59
C ALA A 98 7.14 1.13 -16.87
N ASP A 99 7.90 0.77 -15.83
CA ASP A 99 9.32 0.41 -15.92
C ASP A 99 9.51 -1.11 -16.01
N THR A 100 8.67 -1.87 -15.30
CA THR A 100 8.85 -3.32 -15.15
C THR A 100 8.16 -4.13 -16.25
N GLY A 101 7.05 -3.62 -16.79
CA GLY A 101 6.19 -4.38 -17.70
C GLY A 101 5.53 -5.62 -17.08
N VAL A 102 5.68 -5.85 -15.77
CA VAL A 102 5.20 -7.03 -15.02
C VAL A 102 5.62 -8.34 -15.70
N PRO A 103 6.91 -8.73 -15.63
CA PRO A 103 7.41 -9.89 -16.35
C PRO A 103 6.80 -11.19 -15.79
N ASP A 104 6.67 -12.21 -16.65
CA ASP A 104 6.08 -13.52 -16.30
C ASP A 104 6.72 -14.13 -15.06
N GLN A 105 8.04 -14.01 -14.89
CA GLN A 105 8.74 -14.52 -13.70
C GLN A 105 8.20 -13.92 -12.39
N ALA A 106 7.85 -12.63 -12.37
CA ALA A 106 7.29 -12.00 -11.18
C ALA A 106 5.86 -12.48 -10.90
N TYR A 107 5.08 -12.72 -11.96
CA TYR A 107 3.75 -13.31 -11.84
C TYR A 107 3.82 -14.74 -11.30
N GLU A 108 4.67 -15.59 -11.88
CA GLU A 108 4.84 -16.99 -11.45
C GLU A 108 5.34 -17.08 -10.01
N ALA A 109 6.27 -16.21 -9.61
CA ALA A 109 6.75 -16.13 -8.23
C ALA A 109 5.62 -15.76 -7.25
N ALA A 110 4.74 -14.82 -7.61
CA ALA A 110 3.58 -14.48 -6.79
C ALA A 110 2.55 -15.61 -6.75
N ARG A 111 2.28 -16.26 -7.89
CA ARG A 111 1.34 -17.40 -7.99
C ARG A 111 1.80 -18.65 -7.25
N ALA A 112 3.10 -18.84 -7.07
CA ALA A 112 3.60 -19.92 -6.22
C ALA A 112 3.12 -19.82 -4.76
N VAL A 113 2.75 -18.61 -4.29
CA VAL A 113 2.40 -18.33 -2.89
C VAL A 113 0.93 -17.93 -2.69
N PHE A 114 0.32 -17.25 -3.66
CA PHE A 114 -1.07 -16.80 -3.62
C PHE A 114 -1.90 -17.57 -4.63
N ASP A 115 -3.10 -18.01 -4.24
CA ASP A 115 -4.06 -18.55 -5.21
C ASP A 115 -4.56 -17.47 -6.19
N GLU A 116 -5.34 -17.86 -7.19
CA GLU A 116 -5.84 -16.94 -8.21
C GLU A 116 -6.68 -15.81 -7.61
N ARG A 117 -7.54 -16.15 -6.63
CA ARG A 117 -8.43 -15.18 -6.01
C ARG A 117 -7.63 -14.20 -5.15
N GLU A 118 -6.71 -14.70 -4.35
CA GLU A 118 -5.85 -13.89 -3.48
C GLU A 118 -4.93 -12.98 -4.28
N LEU A 119 -4.36 -13.46 -5.40
CA LEU A 119 -3.50 -12.62 -6.25
C LEU A 119 -4.31 -11.51 -6.93
N VAL A 120 -5.53 -11.79 -7.38
CA VAL A 120 -6.46 -10.77 -7.91
C VAL A 120 -6.78 -9.75 -6.83
N ASP A 121 -7.15 -10.20 -5.62
CA ASP A 121 -7.48 -9.32 -4.49
C ASP A 121 -6.29 -8.45 -4.08
N LEU A 122 -5.08 -9.02 -4.05
CA LEU A 122 -3.83 -8.30 -3.78
C LEU A 122 -3.56 -7.25 -4.87
N THR A 123 -3.79 -7.58 -6.13
CA THR A 123 -3.58 -6.66 -7.26
C THR A 123 -4.59 -5.51 -7.25
N ILE A 124 -5.84 -5.77 -6.84
CA ILE A 124 -6.85 -4.72 -6.61
C ILE A 124 -6.39 -3.80 -5.48
N ALA A 125 -5.90 -4.35 -4.37
CA ALA A 125 -5.36 -3.57 -3.26
C ALA A 125 -4.18 -2.68 -3.71
N ILE A 126 -3.22 -3.24 -4.45
CA ILE A 126 -2.07 -2.49 -5.00
C ILE A 126 -2.52 -1.35 -5.91
N SER A 127 -3.49 -1.61 -6.79
CA SER A 127 -4.04 -0.63 -7.72
C SER A 127 -4.76 0.50 -6.99
N LEU A 128 -5.57 0.17 -5.98
CA LEU A 128 -6.28 1.12 -5.15
C LEU A 128 -5.30 2.02 -4.37
N MET A 129 -4.26 1.46 -3.77
CA MET A 129 -3.26 2.27 -3.05
C MET A 129 -2.52 3.22 -3.99
N ASN A 130 -2.19 2.73 -5.19
CA ASN A 130 -1.61 3.56 -6.25
C ASN A 130 -2.53 4.74 -6.63
N ALA A 131 -3.84 4.52 -6.71
CA ALA A 131 -4.82 5.58 -6.93
C ALA A 131 -4.86 6.58 -5.75
N TYR A 132 -4.90 6.10 -4.51
CA TYR A 132 -4.90 6.98 -3.33
C TYR A 132 -3.63 7.81 -3.19
N ASN A 133 -2.45 7.23 -3.47
CA ASN A 133 -1.20 7.99 -3.47
C ASN A 133 -1.26 9.12 -4.51
N ARG A 134 -1.74 8.85 -5.73
CA ARG A 134 -1.92 9.88 -6.78
C ARG A 134 -2.81 11.01 -6.30
N MET A 135 -3.94 10.69 -5.66
CA MET A 135 -4.85 11.69 -5.09
C MET A 135 -4.18 12.53 -4.00
N ALA A 136 -3.62 11.88 -2.97
CA ALA A 136 -3.05 12.55 -1.82
C ALA A 136 -1.83 13.42 -2.18
N ILE A 137 -0.97 12.96 -3.08
CA ILE A 137 0.17 13.74 -3.58
C ILE A 137 -0.32 14.93 -4.39
N SER A 138 -1.20 14.71 -5.37
CA SER A 138 -1.70 15.76 -6.28
C SER A 138 -2.36 16.90 -5.51
N PHE A 139 -3.12 16.55 -4.48
CA PHE A 139 -3.88 17.51 -3.68
C PHE A 139 -3.22 17.90 -2.35
N ARG A 140 -1.95 17.50 -2.13
CA ARG A 140 -1.15 17.90 -0.96
C ARG A 140 -1.87 17.64 0.37
N ASN A 141 -2.38 16.44 0.56
CA ASN A 141 -2.93 16.02 1.84
C ASN A 141 -1.84 16.14 2.91
N THR A 142 -2.18 16.73 4.04
CA THR A 142 -1.22 16.96 5.13
C THR A 142 -1.16 15.73 6.03
N PRO A 143 0.01 15.10 6.23
CA PRO A 143 0.18 14.03 7.21
C PRO A 143 -0.24 14.49 8.60
N GLN A 144 -0.84 13.61 9.41
CA GLN A 144 -1.25 13.94 10.77
C GLN A 144 -0.05 14.41 11.60
N ALA A 145 1.09 13.73 11.45
CA ALA A 145 2.34 14.08 12.14
C ALA A 145 2.89 15.48 11.79
N ALA A 146 2.44 16.09 10.69
CA ALA A 146 2.86 17.41 10.25
C ALA A 146 1.85 18.52 10.56
N ILE A 147 0.67 18.19 11.12
CA ILE A 147 -0.32 19.19 11.52
C ILE A 147 0.25 20.02 12.67
N GLY A 148 0.25 21.35 12.53
CA GLY A 148 0.71 22.28 13.57
C GLY A 148 2.22 22.55 13.60
N LEU A 149 3.03 21.86 12.79
CA LEU A 149 4.46 22.18 12.60
C LEU A 149 4.69 23.30 11.58
N ALA A 150 3.66 23.61 10.78
CA ALA A 150 3.63 24.78 9.91
C ALA A 150 3.20 25.99 10.76
N ALA A 151 4.17 26.61 11.43
CA ALA A 151 4.11 27.99 11.89
C ALA A 151 4.95 28.84 10.94
#